data_AF-D2S867-F1
#
_entry.id   AF-D2S867-F1
#
_cell.length_a   1.000
_cell.length_b   1.000
_cell.length_c   1.000
_cell.angle_alpha   90.00
_cell.angle_beta   90.00
_cell.angle_gamma   90.00
#
_symmetry.space_group_name_H-M   'P 1'
#
loop_
_entity.id
_entity.type
_entity.pdbx_description
1 polymer ?
#
loop_
_entity_poly.entity_id
_entity_poly.type
_entity_poly.pdbx_seq_one_letter_code
_entity_poly.pdbx_strand_id
1 'polypeptide(L)'
;MTDFKVGDIAEVRDNGPILKAGEQFTVTEVLGQRIRINRPGASNLFSALIFRKVGGDPVRQPAVAATSLEALISQGLESPVKTVQRAAERARDAVQRFVEVEREERGKAALHAEVAQLERQLREAKAKLKGRPAEAPAPKASVADMRAWCVDRSIPVPVKGRLPREAVGAYERAHA
;
A
#
# COMPACT_ATOMS: atom_id res chain seq x y z
N MET A 1 17.75 -25.98 -41.14
CA MET A 1 17.15 -25.72 -39.82
C MET A 1 18.26 -25.69 -38.80
N THR A 2 18.22 -24.81 -37.81
CA THR A 2 19.24 -24.80 -36.73
C THR A 2 18.88 -25.80 -35.65
N ASP A 3 19.86 -26.58 -35.19
CA ASP A 3 19.67 -27.62 -34.16
C ASP A 3 19.58 -27.08 -32.72
N PHE A 4 19.54 -25.75 -32.58
CA PHE A 4 19.42 -25.06 -31.30
C PHE A 4 17.96 -24.97 -30.84
N LYS A 5 17.75 -25.22 -29.55
CA LYS A 5 16.51 -25.00 -28.82
C LYS A 5 16.76 -23.98 -27.71
N VAL A 6 15.70 -23.31 -27.27
CA VAL A 6 15.75 -22.46 -26.07
C VAL A 6 16.20 -23.33 -24.88
N GLY A 7 17.19 -22.85 -24.14
CA GLY A 7 17.83 -23.57 -23.04
C GLY A 7 19.11 -24.33 -23.42
N ASP A 8 19.41 -24.50 -24.71
CA ASP A 8 20.67 -25.11 -25.13
C ASP A 8 21.87 -24.23 -24.77
N ILE A 9 23.03 -24.88 -24.57
CA ILE A 9 24.31 -24.19 -24.46
C ILE A 9 24.93 -24.05 -25.84
N ALA A 10 25.14 -22.80 -26.25
CA ALA A 10 25.81 -22.41 -27.48
C ALA A 10 27.21 -21.92 -27.14
N GLU A 11 28.23 -22.57 -27.71
CA GLU A 11 29.63 -22.13 -27.60
C GLU A 11 30.07 -21.45 -28.89
N VAL A 12 30.73 -20.31 -28.77
CA VAL A 12 31.23 -19.53 -29.90
C VAL A 12 32.37 -20.29 -30.59
N ARG A 13 32.23 -20.55 -31.90
CA ARG A 13 33.22 -21.27 -32.71
C ARG A 13 34.44 -20.41 -33.03
N ASP A 14 34.19 -19.17 -33.44
CA ASP A 14 35.20 -18.29 -34.03
C ASP A 14 35.31 -16.97 -33.27
N ASN A 15 36.53 -16.42 -33.20
CA ASN A 15 36.75 -15.10 -32.60
C ASN A 15 36.09 -14.03 -33.46
N GLY A 16 35.04 -13.42 -32.93
CA GLY A 16 34.38 -12.27 -33.51
C GLY A 16 34.74 -10.96 -32.80
N PRO A 17 34.29 -9.82 -33.35
CA PRO A 17 34.51 -8.50 -32.75
C PRO A 17 33.79 -8.33 -31.40
N ILE A 18 32.75 -9.14 -31.14
CA ILE A 18 31.86 -9.02 -29.96
C ILE A 18 31.93 -10.26 -29.06
N LEU A 19 32.21 -11.43 -29.65
CA LEU A 19 32.18 -12.73 -28.99
C LEU A 19 33.53 -13.41 -29.20
N LYS A 20 34.11 -13.95 -28.14
CA LYS A 20 35.38 -14.68 -28.25
C LYS A 20 35.11 -16.18 -28.43
N ALA A 21 35.94 -16.83 -29.23
CA ALA A 21 35.90 -18.28 -29.39
C ALA A 21 36.02 -18.97 -28.03
N GLY A 22 35.20 -20.00 -27.80
CA GLY A 22 35.13 -20.73 -26.54
C GLY A 22 34.21 -20.13 -25.49
N GLU A 23 33.67 -18.92 -25.68
CA GLU A 23 32.63 -18.38 -24.78
C GLU A 23 31.34 -19.19 -24.91
N GLN A 24 30.73 -19.52 -23.77
CA GLN A 24 29.50 -20.30 -23.71
C GLN A 24 28.33 -19.45 -23.22
N PHE A 25 27.19 -19.58 -23.89
CA PHE A 25 25.98 -18.86 -23.54
C PHE A 25 24.75 -19.75 -23.63
N THR A 26 23.76 -19.46 -22.79
CA THR A 26 22.45 -20.11 -22.87
C THR A 26 21.61 -19.44 -23.95
N VAL A 27 21.02 -20.25 -24.83
CA VAL A 27 20.07 -19.79 -25.85
C VAL A 27 18.75 -19.39 -25.20
N THR A 28 18.34 -18.13 -25.36
CA THR A 28 17.09 -17.59 -24.79
C THR A 28 15.96 -17.53 -25.81
N GLU A 29 16.28 -17.45 -27.10
CA GLU A 29 15.29 -17.38 -28.19
C GLU A 29 15.89 -17.96 -29.48
N VAL A 30 15.07 -18.62 -30.30
CA VAL A 30 15.48 -19.18 -31.60
C VAL A 30 14.53 -18.65 -32.67
N LEU A 31 15.06 -17.90 -33.63
CA LEU A 31 14.33 -17.31 -34.75
C LEU A 31 14.97 -17.74 -36.07
N GLY A 32 14.50 -18.86 -36.62
CA GLY A 32 15.00 -19.39 -37.89
C GLY A 32 16.47 -19.77 -37.81
N GLN A 33 17.37 -19.00 -38.44
CA GLN A 33 18.82 -19.21 -38.37
C GLN A 33 19.53 -18.34 -37.33
N ARG A 34 18.78 -17.59 -36.51
CA ARG A 34 19.34 -16.69 -35.50
C ARG A 34 18.95 -17.14 -34.10
N ILE A 35 19.85 -16.93 -33.16
CA ILE A 35 19.62 -17.22 -31.74
C ILE A 35 19.89 -15.97 -30.92
N ARG A 36 19.10 -15.79 -29.86
CA ARG A 36 19.40 -14.84 -28.78
C ARG A 36 20.09 -15.61 -27.66
N ILE A 37 21.10 -14.99 -27.06
CA ILE A 37 21.88 -15.58 -25.98
C ILE A 37 21.74 -14.75 -24.70
N ASN A 38 21.83 -15.40 -23.54
CA ASN A 38 21.80 -14.72 -22.25
C ASN A 38 23.14 -14.03 -21.98
N ARG A 39 23.26 -12.75 -22.35
CA ARG A 39 24.42 -11.91 -22.05
C ARG A 39 23.99 -10.64 -21.32
N PRO A 40 24.57 -10.32 -20.16
CA PRO A 40 24.26 -9.07 -19.47
C PRO A 40 24.66 -7.87 -20.34
N GLY A 41 23.69 -6.98 -20.59
CA GLY A 41 23.90 -5.74 -21.35
C GLY A 41 23.89 -5.85 -22.88
N ALA A 42 23.60 -7.03 -23.46
CA ALA A 42 23.52 -7.18 -24.91
C ALA A 42 22.34 -8.09 -25.32
N SER A 43 21.32 -7.52 -25.96
CA SER A 43 20.10 -8.20 -26.42
C SER A 43 20.08 -8.49 -27.92
N ASN A 44 21.26 -8.75 -28.50
CA ASN A 44 21.42 -8.94 -29.94
C ASN A 44 21.03 -10.36 -30.38
N LEU A 45 20.43 -10.46 -31.58
CA LEU A 45 20.22 -11.71 -32.29
C LEU A 45 21.48 -12.06 -33.07
N PHE A 46 22.08 -13.19 -32.78
CA PHE A 46 23.29 -13.67 -33.45
C PHE A 46 22.95 -14.76 -34.46
N SER A 47 23.75 -14.90 -35.51
CA SER A 47 23.62 -16.04 -36.43
C SER A 47 23.95 -17.33 -35.68
N ALA A 48 23.14 -18.38 -35.79
CA ALA A 48 23.42 -19.66 -35.17
C ALA A 48 24.69 -20.34 -35.70
N LEU A 49 25.17 -19.92 -36.88
CA LEU A 49 26.35 -20.49 -37.54
C LEU A 49 27.67 -20.23 -36.81
N ILE A 50 27.75 -19.14 -36.03
CA ILE A 50 28.96 -18.83 -35.24
C ILE A 50 29.01 -19.63 -33.94
N PHE A 51 28.01 -20.47 -33.67
CA PHE A 51 27.94 -21.28 -32.46
C PHE A 51 27.99 -22.77 -32.78
N ARG A 52 28.57 -23.55 -31.88
CA ARG A 52 28.39 -25.00 -31.81
C ARG A 52 27.52 -25.34 -30.61
N LYS A 53 26.59 -26.28 -30.81
CA LYS A 53 25.81 -26.84 -29.73
C LYS A 53 26.72 -27.72 -28.90
N VAL A 54 26.91 -27.36 -27.64
CA VAL A 54 27.63 -28.21 -26.69
C VAL A 54 26.56 -29.08 -26.05
N GLY A 55 26.55 -30.37 -26.40
CA GLY A 55 25.59 -31.32 -25.88
C GLY A 55 25.69 -31.42 -24.37
N GLY A 56 24.74 -30.80 -23.68
CA GLY A 56 24.54 -30.93 -22.25
C GLY A 56 23.04 -30.90 -22.02
N ASP A 57 22.54 -31.85 -21.22
CA ASP A 57 21.22 -31.77 -20.62
C ASP A 57 20.96 -30.33 -20.17
N PRO A 58 19.72 -29.80 -20.33
CA PRO A 58 19.41 -28.41 -20.02
C PRO A 58 19.98 -28.14 -18.64
N VAL A 59 21.11 -27.41 -18.62
CA VAL A 59 21.87 -27.21 -17.40
C VAL A 59 20.88 -26.50 -16.53
N ARG A 60 20.37 -27.23 -15.53
CA ARG A 60 19.70 -26.71 -14.36
C ARG A 60 20.56 -25.51 -14.02
N GLN A 61 20.06 -24.30 -14.32
CA GLN A 61 20.76 -23.07 -13.98
C GLN A 61 21.29 -23.35 -12.59
N PRO A 62 22.63 -23.26 -12.33
CA PRO A 62 23.02 -23.16 -10.95
C PRO A 62 22.17 -22.00 -10.48
N ALA A 63 21.24 -22.28 -9.56
CA ALA A 63 20.45 -21.26 -8.92
C ALA A 63 21.50 -20.21 -8.63
N VAL A 64 21.42 -19.04 -9.28
CA VAL A 64 22.30 -17.93 -8.95
C VAL A 64 22.12 -17.88 -7.47
N ALA A 65 23.14 -18.35 -6.73
CA ALA A 65 22.99 -18.54 -5.31
C ALA A 65 22.48 -17.18 -4.89
N ALA A 66 21.29 -17.14 -4.33
CA ALA A 66 20.68 -15.91 -3.90
C ALA A 66 21.54 -15.45 -2.71
N THR A 67 22.77 -15.03 -2.98
CA THR A 67 23.49 -14.07 -2.18
C THR A 67 22.54 -12.90 -2.20
N SER A 68 21.79 -12.78 -1.10
CA SER A 68 20.92 -11.66 -0.86
C SER A 68 21.72 -10.39 -1.18
N LEU A 69 21.03 -9.34 -1.61
CA LEU A 69 21.66 -8.05 -1.87
C LEU A 69 22.57 -7.61 -0.71
N GLU A 70 22.16 -7.94 0.51
CA GLU A 70 22.91 -7.76 1.75
C GLU A 70 24.25 -8.53 1.76
N ALA A 71 24.27 -9.79 1.33
CA ALA A 71 25.48 -10.60 1.24
C ALA A 71 26.49 -10.02 0.23
N LEU A 72 26.00 -9.49 -0.90
CA LEU A 72 26.84 -8.82 -1.90
C LEU A 72 27.40 -7.48 -1.39
N ILE A 73 26.60 -6.72 -0.64
CA ILE A 73 27.06 -5.47 -0.02
C ILE A 73 28.12 -5.76 1.04
N SER A 74 27.91 -6.77 1.89
CA SER A 74 28.88 -7.20 2.90
C SER A 74 30.21 -7.64 2.27
N GLN A 75 30.16 -8.42 1.19
CA GLN A 75 31.35 -8.81 0.44
C GLN A 75 32.08 -7.59 -0.16
N GLY A 76 31.33 -6.58 -0.62
CA GLY A 76 31.90 -5.32 -1.12
C GLY A 76 32.58 -4.48 -0.04
N LEU A 77 32.09 -4.53 1.21
CA LEU A 77 32.70 -3.84 2.35
C LEU A 77 34.03 -4.46 2.79
N GLU A 78 34.19 -5.77 2.59
CA GLU A 78 35.44 -6.50 2.85
C GLU A 78 36.46 -6.36 1.71
N SER A 79 36.14 -5.63 0.65
CA SER A 79 37.02 -5.46 -0.50
C SER A 79 38.25 -4.61 -0.14
N PRO A 80 39.47 -5.01 -0.59
CA PRO A 80 40.67 -4.19 -0.42
C PRO A 80 40.67 -2.94 -1.31
N VAL A 81 39.75 -2.85 -2.27
CA VAL A 81 39.67 -1.74 -3.22
C VAL A 81 38.73 -0.66 -2.69
N LYS A 82 39.29 0.51 -2.35
CA LYS A 82 38.54 1.63 -1.74
C LYS A 82 37.31 2.09 -2.54
N THR A 83 37.34 2.00 -3.86
CA THR A 83 36.17 2.38 -4.69
C THR A 83 35.01 1.40 -4.53
N VAL A 84 35.31 0.11 -4.40
CA VAL A 84 34.32 -0.94 -4.17
C VAL A 84 33.74 -0.80 -2.77
N GLN A 85 34.58 -0.57 -1.76
CA GLN A 85 34.14 -0.33 -0.39
C GLN A 85 33.18 0.87 -0.29
N ARG A 86 33.54 2.01 -0.89
CA ARG A 86 32.67 3.21 -0.93
C ARG A 86 31.37 2.95 -1.67
N ALA A 87 31.39 2.17 -2.74
CA ALA A 87 30.18 1.80 -3.46
C ALA A 87 29.26 0.92 -2.59
N ALA A 88 29.83 -0.01 -1.83
CA ALA A 88 29.10 -0.86 -0.90
C ALA A 88 28.49 -0.05 0.27
N GLU A 89 29.23 0.90 0.83
CA GLU A 89 28.72 1.83 1.86
C GLU A 89 27.50 2.62 1.34
N ARG A 90 27.59 3.20 0.14
CA ARG A 90 26.45 3.91 -0.48
C ARG A 90 25.26 2.99 -0.73
N ALA A 91 25.50 1.75 -1.15
CA ALA A 91 24.45 0.78 -1.37
C ALA A 91 23.73 0.43 -0.05
N ARG A 92 24.49 0.26 1.04
CA ARG A 92 23.92 0.04 2.38
C ARG A 92 23.05 1.22 2.83
N ASP A 93 23.54 2.44 2.68
CA ASP A 93 22.79 3.65 3.05
C ASP A 93 21.50 3.79 2.23
N ALA A 94 21.55 3.46 0.93
CA ALA A 94 20.38 3.51 0.06
C ALA A 94 19.31 2.48 0.48
N VAL A 95 19.73 1.25 0.83
CA VAL A 95 18.81 0.21 1.33
C VAL A 95 18.17 0.63 2.65
N GLN A 96 18.94 1.19 3.58
CA GLN A 96 18.43 1.66 4.85
C GLN A 96 17.34 2.73 4.67
N ARG A 97 17.59 3.73 3.82
CA ARG A 97 16.61 4.79 3.48
C ARG A 97 15.35 4.20 2.83
N PHE A 98 15.51 3.23 1.94
CA PHE A 98 14.37 2.58 1.30
C PHE A 98 13.45 1.88 2.32
N VAL A 99 14.02 1.16 3.29
CA VAL A 99 13.26 0.51 4.37
C VAL A 99 12.53 1.53 5.24
N GLU A 100 13.16 2.66 5.54
CA GLU A 100 12.53 3.75 6.29
C GLU A 100 11.33 4.34 5.53
N VAL A 101 11.49 4.62 4.24
CA VAL A 101 10.40 5.11 3.38
C VAL A 101 9.26 4.08 3.30
N GLU A 102 9.55 2.79 3.11
CA GLU A 102 8.50 1.76 3.12
C GLU A 102 7.72 1.73 4.44
N ARG A 103 8.41 1.90 5.57
CA ARG A 103 7.76 1.95 6.89
C ARG A 103 6.88 3.19 7.02
N GLU A 104 7.35 4.34 6.56
CA GLU A 104 6.57 5.57 6.53
C GLU A 104 5.36 5.44 5.61
N GLU A 105 5.49 4.86 4.42
CA GLU A 105 4.39 4.66 3.49
C GLU A 105 3.34 3.68 4.03
N ARG A 106 3.78 2.57 4.65
CA ARG A 106 2.86 1.66 5.36
C ARG A 106 2.16 2.36 6.53
N GLY A 107 2.87 3.20 7.27
CA GLY A 107 2.29 4.04 8.33
C GLY A 107 1.26 5.03 7.79
N LYS A 108 1.58 5.74 6.69
CA LYS A 108 0.65 6.65 6.00
C LYS A 108 -0.57 5.90 5.48
N ALA A 109 -0.40 4.71 4.92
CA ALA A 109 -1.50 3.88 4.44
C ALA A 109 -2.45 3.47 5.59
N ALA A 110 -1.90 3.11 6.75
CA ALA A 110 -2.70 2.81 7.94
C ALA A 110 -3.49 4.05 8.43
N LEU A 111 -2.85 5.22 8.48
CA LEU A 111 -3.50 6.48 8.83
C LEU A 111 -4.61 6.85 7.82
N HIS A 112 -4.37 6.67 6.52
CA HIS A 112 -5.40 6.88 5.49
C HIS A 112 -6.59 5.93 5.65
N ALA A 113 -6.36 4.67 6.02
CA ALA A 113 -7.43 3.72 6.31
C ALA A 113 -8.25 4.14 7.54
N GLU A 114 -7.59 4.62 8.59
CA GLU A 114 -8.24 5.13 9.79
C GLU A 114 -9.09 6.39 9.48
N VAL A 115 -8.56 7.33 8.70
CA VAL A 115 -9.33 8.51 8.24
C VAL A 115 -10.57 8.08 7.45
N ALA A 116 -10.44 7.13 6.53
CA ALA A 116 -11.57 6.63 5.76
C ALA A 116 -12.64 5.96 6.65
N GLN A 117 -12.23 5.27 7.72
CA GLN A 117 -13.14 4.68 8.69
C GLN A 117 -13.85 5.76 9.52
N LEU A 118 -13.12 6.76 10.02
CA LEU A 118 -13.68 7.89 10.75
C LEU A 118 -14.69 8.67 9.90
N GLU A 119 -14.40 8.91 8.62
CA GLU A 119 -15.36 9.57 7.70
C GLU A 119 -16.65 8.78 7.50
N ARG A 120 -16.58 7.44 7.47
CA ARG A 120 -17.78 6.58 7.42
C ARG A 120 -18.60 6.70 8.70
N GLN A 121 -17.95 6.63 9.86
CA GLN A 121 -18.61 6.82 11.16
C GLN A 121 -19.26 8.20 11.25
N LEU A 122 -18.60 9.24 10.74
CA LEU A 122 -19.14 10.61 10.73
C LEU A 122 -20.37 10.71 9.82
N ARG A 123 -20.35 10.06 8.65
CA ARG A 123 -21.52 9.95 7.76
C ARG A 123 -22.68 9.20 8.42
N GLU A 124 -22.41 8.07 9.06
CA GLU A 124 -23.41 7.28 9.77
C GLU A 124 -23.99 8.04 10.96
N ALA A 125 -23.15 8.72 11.74
CA ALA A 125 -23.59 9.55 12.86
C ALA A 125 -24.46 10.73 12.39
N LYS A 126 -24.07 11.40 11.30
CA LYS A 126 -24.89 12.46 10.66
C LYS A 126 -26.21 11.92 10.14
N ALA A 127 -26.22 10.73 9.53
CA ALA A 127 -27.44 10.08 9.06
C ALA A 127 -28.37 9.71 10.22
N LYS A 128 -27.83 9.16 11.31
CA LYS A 128 -28.58 8.87 12.54
C LYS A 128 -29.15 10.13 13.17
N LEU A 129 -28.40 11.23 13.19
CA LEU A 129 -28.89 12.51 13.68
C LEU A 129 -30.02 13.08 12.81
N LYS A 130 -29.90 12.97 11.48
CA LYS A 130 -30.93 13.41 10.53
C LYS A 130 -32.21 12.57 10.61
N GLY A 131 -32.08 11.28 10.93
CA GLY A 131 -33.19 10.35 11.08
C GLY A 131 -33.78 10.28 12.48
N ARG A 132 -33.16 10.90 13.50
CA ARG A 132 -33.73 10.97 14.84
C ARG A 132 -34.97 11.87 14.75
N PRO A 133 -36.19 11.35 14.97
CA PRO A 133 -37.35 12.21 15.07
C PRO A 133 -37.05 13.22 16.17
N ALA A 134 -37.25 14.52 15.88
CA ALA A 134 -37.25 15.52 16.92
C ALA A 134 -38.19 14.99 18.00
N GLU A 135 -37.65 14.76 19.19
CA GLU A 135 -38.41 14.29 20.35
C GLU A 135 -39.59 15.24 20.45
N ALA A 136 -40.79 14.72 20.17
CA ALA A 136 -41.98 15.54 20.09
C ALA A 136 -42.02 16.31 21.43
N PRO A 137 -42.16 17.65 21.42
CA PRO A 137 -42.20 18.40 22.66
C PRO A 137 -43.25 17.73 23.53
N ALA A 138 -42.87 17.37 24.76
CA ALA A 138 -43.76 16.73 25.72
C ALA A 138 -45.12 17.44 25.67
N PRO A 139 -46.25 16.70 25.71
CA PRO A 139 -47.57 17.29 25.60
C PRO A 139 -47.66 18.43 26.59
N LYS A 140 -47.76 19.67 26.10
CA LYS A 140 -47.88 20.85 26.95
C LYS A 140 -49.08 20.60 27.85
N ALA A 141 -48.83 20.52 29.17
CA ALA A 141 -49.91 20.38 30.14
C ALA A 141 -50.99 21.42 29.85
N SER A 142 -52.26 21.04 29.99
CA SER A 142 -53.33 21.96 29.64
C SER A 142 -53.26 23.19 30.58
N VAL A 143 -53.69 24.35 30.09
CA VAL A 143 -53.74 25.58 30.91
C VAL A 143 -54.60 25.36 32.18
N ALA A 144 -55.56 24.43 32.13
CA ALA A 144 -56.36 24.03 33.29
C ALA A 144 -55.52 23.30 34.34
N ASP A 145 -54.68 22.34 33.93
CA ASP A 145 -53.82 21.57 34.83
C ASP A 145 -52.75 22.46 35.49
N MET A 146 -52.14 23.34 34.69
CA MET A 146 -51.19 24.33 35.19
C MET A 146 -51.84 25.28 36.22
N ARG A 147 -53.10 25.69 35.97
CA ARG A 147 -53.85 26.54 36.90
C ARG A 147 -54.19 25.80 38.19
N ALA A 148 -54.64 24.55 38.11
CA ALA A 148 -54.93 23.72 39.28
C ALA A 148 -53.68 23.55 40.16
N TRP A 149 -52.54 23.24 39.55
CA TRP A 149 -51.26 23.14 40.28
C TRP A 149 -50.85 24.46 40.93
N CYS A 150 -51.05 25.59 40.25
CA CYS A 150 -50.75 26.91 40.83
C CYS A 150 -51.62 27.21 42.05
N VAL A 151 -52.91 26.84 42.01
CA VAL A 151 -53.83 26.99 43.15
C VAL A 151 -53.37 26.12 44.34
N ASP A 152 -53.00 24.86 44.08
CA ASP A 152 -52.50 23.95 45.12
C ASP A 152 -51.20 24.46 45.77
N ARG A 153 -50.36 25.16 45.00
CA ARG A 153 -49.10 25.78 45.48
C ARG A 153 -49.28 27.20 46.00
N SER A 154 -50.52 27.70 46.12
CA SER A 154 -50.83 29.06 46.56
C SER A 154 -50.14 30.16 45.71
N ILE A 155 -49.92 29.89 44.42
CA ILE A 155 -49.37 30.85 43.46
C ILE A 155 -50.54 31.66 42.87
N PRO A 156 -50.52 33.01 42.96
CA PRO A 156 -51.62 33.84 42.48
C PRO A 156 -51.73 33.78 40.95
N VAL A 157 -52.86 33.27 40.46
CA VAL A 157 -53.16 33.16 39.03
C VAL A 157 -54.60 33.59 38.73
N PRO A 158 -54.87 34.18 37.55
CA PRO A 158 -56.20 34.59 37.16
C PRO A 158 -57.09 33.36 36.86
N VAL A 159 -58.35 33.43 37.29
CA VAL A 159 -59.36 32.35 37.15
C VAL A 159 -59.67 32.04 35.68
N LYS A 160 -59.55 33.03 34.79
CA LYS A 160 -59.80 32.90 33.35
C LYS A 160 -58.69 33.61 32.55
N GLY A 161 -58.53 33.21 31.29
CA GLY A 161 -57.56 33.79 30.37
C GLY A 161 -56.17 33.17 30.47
N ARG A 162 -55.16 33.92 30.01
CA ARG A 162 -53.76 33.46 29.90
C ARG A 162 -53.08 33.44 31.27
N LEU A 163 -52.27 32.40 31.53
CA LEU A 163 -51.45 32.35 32.75
C LEU A 163 -50.26 33.32 32.66
N PRO A 164 -49.87 33.96 33.78
CA PRO A 164 -48.64 34.73 33.86
C PRO A 164 -47.42 33.87 33.52
N ARG A 165 -46.42 34.48 32.87
CA ARG A 165 -45.19 33.76 32.45
C ARG A 165 -44.43 33.16 33.64
N GLU A 166 -44.51 33.81 34.80
CA GLU A 166 -43.90 33.34 36.05
C GLU A 166 -44.56 32.04 36.55
N ALA A 167 -45.88 31.93 36.46
CA ALA A 167 -46.62 30.74 36.86
C ALA A 167 -46.33 29.55 35.92
N VAL A 168 -46.25 29.82 34.61
CA VAL A 168 -45.86 28.81 33.61
C VAL A 168 -44.43 28.33 33.85
N GLY A 169 -43.48 29.23 34.08
CA GLY A 169 -42.09 28.87 34.37
C GLY A 169 -41.90 28.16 35.72
N ALA A 170 -42.74 28.43 36.72
CA ALA A 170 -42.75 27.69 37.98
C ALA A 170 -43.26 26.26 37.78
N TYR A 171 -44.33 26.08 36.99
CA TYR A 171 -44.86 24.76 36.65
C TYR A 171 -43.85 23.94 35.83
N GLU A 172 -43.24 24.53 34.80
CA GLU A 172 -42.23 23.88 33.96
C GLU A 172 -41.00 23.46 34.77
N ARG A 173 -40.51 24.28 35.71
CA ARG A 173 -39.38 23.91 36.58
C ARG A 173 -39.68 22.79 37.56
N ALA A 174 -40.94 22.63 37.96
CA ALA A 174 -41.36 21.57 38.89
C ALA A 174 -41.62 20.22 38.19
N HIS A 175 -41.77 20.22 36.86
CA HIS A 175 -42.10 19.04 36.04
C HIS A 175 -41.12 18.82 34.87
N ALA A 176 -39.92 19.43 34.93
CA ALA A 176 -38.79 19.19 34.04
C ALA A 176 -37.91 18.06 34.58
#